data_AF-A0A7W1JBV8-F1
#
_entry.id   AF-A0A7W1JBV8-F1
#
_cell.length_a   1.000
_cell.length_b   1.000
_cell.length_c   1.000
_cell.angle_alpha   90.00
_cell.angle_beta   90.00
_cell.angle_gamma   90.00
#
_symmetry.space_group_name_H-M   'P 1'
#
loop_
_entity.id
_entity.type
_entity.pdbx_description
1 polymer ?
#
loop_
_entity_poly.entity_id
_entity_poly.type
_entity_poly.pdbx_seq_one_letter_code
_entity_poly.pdbx_strand_id
1 'polypeptide(L)'
;LGPRTGFGWSDAWRWISGEARKKLLDAQRATGAALAPLGRLFWKEMSGRAQGAGTPQGGAARFVRELMAVVDRAPAGETFRFHLVAHSAGSIYLARLYDASLRSLIARSRGRASLASIRFLAPAVSVPLAGKLLLSRGRCPVPPERFTIHTLSDASEATDSIHVYPSSLLTYVADHLESSSARVPVLGIRADASASPFARMATIIPTRCAHHGDLDNLAAAAGEASGMFDEIVGAIRAR
;
A
#
# COMPACT_ATOMS: atom_id res chain seq x y z
N LEU A 1 -6.66 41.84 42.53
CA LEU A 1 -5.98 41.17 41.40
C LEU A 1 -4.74 40.47 41.94
N GLY A 2 -4.88 39.23 42.39
CA GLY A 2 -3.74 38.41 42.86
C GLY A 2 -3.31 37.43 41.75
N PRO A 3 -2.03 37.12 41.60
CA PRO A 3 -1.54 36.33 40.49
C PRO A 3 -1.97 34.86 40.67
N ARG A 4 -2.62 34.28 39.66
CA ARG A 4 -2.84 32.83 39.54
C ARG A 4 -1.52 32.18 39.11
N THR A 5 -0.63 31.91 40.06
CA THR A 5 0.53 31.04 39.86
C THR A 5 0.20 29.65 40.39
N GLY A 6 0.13 28.67 39.50
CA GLY A 6 -0.09 27.28 39.91
C GLY A 6 0.17 26.32 38.77
N PHE A 7 1.45 26.06 38.49
CA PHE A 7 1.86 24.86 37.76
C PHE A 7 1.48 23.66 38.64
N GLY A 8 0.48 22.88 38.23
CA GLY A 8 -0.05 21.79 39.04
C GLY A 8 0.83 20.53 38.97
N TRP A 9 0.78 19.68 39.99
CA TRP A 9 1.45 18.37 39.98
C TRP A 9 1.04 17.48 38.80
N SER A 10 -0.18 17.63 38.29
CA SER A 10 -0.66 16.97 37.07
C SER A 10 0.01 17.52 35.80
N ASP A 11 0.29 18.82 35.74
CA ASP A 11 1.04 19.44 34.64
C ASP A 11 2.51 19.00 34.67
N ALA A 12 3.12 18.97 35.86
CA ALA A 12 4.46 18.46 36.07
C ALA A 12 4.58 16.98 35.63
N TRP A 13 3.63 16.13 36.03
CA TRP A 13 3.63 14.72 35.65
C TRP A 13 3.40 14.50 34.15
N ARG A 14 2.49 15.26 33.52
CA ARG A 14 2.30 15.25 32.05
C ARG A 14 3.55 15.69 31.31
N TRP A 15 4.24 16.71 31.81
CA TRP A 15 5.49 17.17 31.22
C TRP A 15 6.62 16.14 31.36
N ILE A 16 6.83 15.56 32.56
CA ILE A 16 7.84 14.52 32.81
C ILE A 16 7.57 13.28 31.95
N SER A 17 6.33 12.79 31.94
CA SER A 17 5.95 11.62 31.13
C SER A 17 6.04 11.91 29.63
N GLY A 18 5.71 13.13 29.20
CA GLY A 18 5.90 13.60 27.83
C GLY A 18 7.38 13.60 27.41
N GLU A 19 8.26 14.16 28.24
CA GLU A 19 9.69 14.25 27.95
C GLU A 19 10.37 12.88 28.00
N ALA A 20 10.00 12.04 28.97
CA ALA A 20 10.47 10.65 29.05
C ALA A 20 10.02 9.83 27.83
N ARG A 21 8.75 9.95 27.43
CA ARG A 21 8.22 9.32 26.21
C ARG A 21 8.96 9.81 24.98
N LYS A 22 9.22 11.12 24.85
CA LYS A 22 9.96 11.69 23.74
C LYS A 22 11.37 11.11 23.64
N LYS A 23 12.11 11.03 24.75
CA LYS A 23 13.44 10.41 24.79
C LYS A 23 13.42 8.93 24.38
N LEU A 24 12.41 8.17 24.82
CA LEU A 24 12.23 6.78 24.40
C LEU A 24 11.98 6.68 22.89
N LEU A 25 11.09 7.51 22.34
CA LEU A 25 10.81 7.54 20.89
C LEU A 25 12.06 7.93 20.09
N ASP A 26 12.82 8.91 20.55
CA ASP A 26 14.07 9.33 19.90
C ASP A 26 15.13 8.22 19.93
N ALA A 27 15.25 7.48 21.04
CA ALA A 27 16.10 6.31 21.13
C ALA A 27 15.65 5.16 20.20
N GLN A 28 14.34 4.94 20.06
CA GLN A 28 13.79 3.99 19.09
C GLN A 28 14.06 4.41 17.65
N ARG A 29 13.92 5.71 17.32
CA ARG A 29 14.28 6.24 15.99
C ARG A 29 15.75 6.02 15.68
N ALA A 30 16.63 6.32 16.63
CA ALA A 30 18.07 6.13 16.47
C ALA A 30 18.41 4.64 16.25
N THR A 31 17.80 3.75 17.03
CA THR A 31 17.95 2.29 16.88
C THR A 31 17.48 1.82 15.51
N GLY A 32 16.27 2.21 15.09
CA GLY A 32 15.73 1.86 13.78
C GLY A 32 16.60 2.38 12.64
N ALA A 33 17.06 3.64 12.71
CA ALA A 33 17.97 4.20 11.72
C ALA A 33 19.31 3.44 11.65
N ALA A 34 19.84 2.98 12.79
CA ALA A 34 21.05 2.16 12.84
C ALA A 34 20.87 0.77 12.21
N LEU A 35 19.67 0.18 12.29
CA LEU A 35 19.31 -1.11 11.68
C LEU A 35 18.89 -0.98 10.21
N ALA A 36 18.56 0.22 9.74
CA ALA A 36 18.11 0.49 8.38
C ALA A 36 19.03 -0.02 7.26
N PRO A 37 20.38 0.01 7.37
CA PRO A 37 21.25 -0.59 6.36
C PRO A 37 20.97 -2.07 6.11
N LEU A 38 20.73 -2.86 7.17
CA LEU A 38 20.40 -4.28 7.05
C LEU A 38 18.99 -4.46 6.47
N GLY A 39 18.02 -3.70 6.96
CA GLY A 39 16.66 -3.71 6.42
C GLY A 39 16.62 -3.36 4.91
N ARG A 40 17.46 -2.42 4.48
CA ARG A 40 17.59 -2.04 3.07
C ARG A 40 18.09 -3.16 2.19
N LEU A 41 18.96 -4.05 2.68
CA LEU A 41 19.41 -5.20 1.91
C LEU A 41 18.23 -6.13 1.59
N PHE A 42 17.43 -6.47 2.61
CA PHE A 42 16.22 -7.28 2.42
C PHE A 42 15.20 -6.59 1.52
N TRP A 43 14.99 -5.27 1.71
CA TRP A 43 14.08 -4.49 0.87
C TRP A 43 14.51 -4.45 -0.60
N LYS A 44 15.80 -4.21 -0.86
CA LYS A 44 16.38 -4.20 -2.22
C LYS A 44 16.30 -5.56 -2.88
N GLU A 45 16.56 -6.64 -2.15
CA GLU A 45 16.40 -8.00 -2.67
C GLU A 45 14.94 -8.27 -3.04
N MET A 46 13.99 -7.96 -2.16
CA MET A 46 12.56 -8.16 -2.41
C MET A 46 12.04 -7.33 -3.59
N SER A 47 12.31 -6.03 -3.60
CA SER A 47 11.91 -5.13 -4.68
C SER A 47 12.63 -5.46 -6.01
N GLY A 48 13.89 -5.89 -5.92
CA GLY A 48 14.68 -6.41 -7.04
C GLY A 48 14.09 -7.68 -7.64
N ARG A 49 13.65 -8.64 -6.81
CA ARG A 49 12.92 -9.83 -7.26
C ARG A 49 11.59 -9.48 -7.93
N ALA A 50 10.84 -8.53 -7.39
CA ALA A 50 9.60 -8.05 -8.02
C ALA A 50 9.88 -7.38 -9.38
N GLN A 51 10.96 -6.61 -9.50
CA GLN A 51 11.41 -6.06 -10.78
C GLN A 51 11.84 -7.17 -11.76
N GLY A 52 12.64 -8.14 -11.31
CA GLY A 52 13.08 -9.27 -12.11
C GLY A 52 11.91 -10.12 -12.61
N ALA A 53 10.88 -10.31 -11.79
CA ALA A 53 9.66 -11.01 -12.18
C ALA A 53 8.92 -10.31 -13.33
N GLY A 54 9.03 -8.97 -13.44
CA GLY A 54 8.47 -8.17 -14.53
C GLY A 54 9.31 -8.14 -15.81
N THR A 55 10.42 -8.86 -15.89
CA THR A 55 11.18 -9.01 -17.16
C THR A 55 10.47 -10.00 -18.11
N PRO A 56 10.76 -10.01 -19.42
CA PRO A 56 10.11 -10.94 -20.35
C PRO A 56 10.29 -12.44 -20.01
N GLN A 57 11.39 -12.77 -19.33
CA GLN A 57 11.70 -14.12 -18.85
C GLN A 57 11.29 -14.33 -17.38
N GLY A 58 10.81 -13.29 -16.70
CA GLY A 58 10.44 -13.31 -15.30
C GLY A 58 9.14 -14.06 -15.01
N GLY A 59 8.93 -14.38 -13.73
CA GLY A 59 7.77 -15.14 -13.25
C GLY A 59 6.42 -14.46 -13.55
N ALA A 60 6.33 -13.14 -13.47
CA ALA A 60 5.09 -12.42 -13.77
C ALA A 60 4.75 -12.50 -15.27
N ALA A 61 5.74 -12.35 -16.15
CA ALA A 61 5.55 -12.53 -17.59
C ALA A 61 5.13 -13.97 -17.92
N ARG A 62 5.74 -14.97 -17.27
CA ARG A 62 5.33 -16.38 -17.41
C ARG A 62 3.88 -16.58 -16.98
N PHE A 63 3.50 -16.11 -15.79
CA PHE A 63 2.13 -16.20 -15.29
C PHE A 63 1.12 -15.61 -16.28
N VAL A 64 1.40 -14.40 -16.79
CA VAL A 64 0.51 -13.72 -17.76
C VAL A 64 0.43 -14.47 -19.09
N ARG A 65 1.50 -15.12 -19.56
CA ARG A 65 1.45 -16.00 -20.75
C ARG A 65 0.54 -17.21 -20.54
N GLU A 66 0.68 -17.90 -19.42
CA GLU A 66 -0.17 -19.06 -19.13
C GLU A 66 -1.64 -18.67 -18.96
N LEU A 67 -1.88 -17.52 -18.31
CA LEU A 67 -3.21 -16.93 -18.21
C LEU A 67 -3.81 -16.65 -19.61
N MET A 68 -2.99 -16.22 -20.56
CA MET A 68 -3.45 -16.04 -21.94
C MET A 68 -3.76 -17.32 -22.68
N ALA A 69 -2.97 -18.37 -22.47
CA ALA A 69 -3.30 -19.66 -23.04
C ALA A 69 -4.71 -20.12 -22.58
N VAL A 70 -5.17 -19.71 -21.40
CA VAL A 70 -6.56 -19.95 -20.96
C VAL A 70 -7.55 -19.07 -21.71
N VAL A 71 -7.31 -17.75 -21.78
CA VAL A 71 -8.19 -16.80 -22.49
C VAL A 71 -8.34 -17.15 -23.97
N ASP A 72 -7.26 -17.57 -24.62
CA ASP A 72 -7.25 -17.89 -26.05
C ASP A 72 -8.00 -19.21 -26.34
N ARG A 73 -7.97 -20.18 -25.41
CA ARG A 73 -8.70 -21.45 -25.52
C ARG A 73 -10.18 -21.35 -25.16
N ALA A 74 -10.59 -20.28 -24.48
CA ALA A 74 -11.98 -20.08 -24.11
C ALA A 74 -12.89 -19.92 -25.35
N PRO A 75 -14.13 -20.42 -25.31
CA PRO A 75 -15.10 -20.27 -26.39
C PRO A 75 -15.21 -18.85 -26.96
N ALA A 76 -15.49 -18.77 -28.26
CA ALA A 76 -15.77 -17.50 -28.91
C ALA A 76 -16.98 -16.82 -28.23
N GLY A 77 -16.82 -15.56 -27.85
CA GLY A 77 -17.82 -14.79 -27.11
C GLY A 77 -17.58 -14.70 -25.60
N GLU A 78 -16.69 -15.53 -25.03
CA GLU A 78 -16.34 -15.40 -23.62
C GLU A 78 -15.41 -14.19 -23.38
N THR A 79 -15.74 -13.40 -22.35
CA THR A 79 -15.01 -12.20 -21.95
C THR A 79 -14.47 -12.30 -20.53
N PHE A 80 -13.26 -11.81 -20.33
CA PHE A 80 -12.52 -11.88 -19.07
C PHE A 80 -12.38 -10.49 -18.44
N ARG A 81 -12.60 -10.44 -17.13
CA ARG A 81 -12.38 -9.25 -16.32
C ARG A 81 -11.33 -9.54 -15.27
N PHE A 82 -10.23 -8.79 -15.31
CA PHE A 82 -9.17 -8.91 -14.34
C PHE A 82 -9.38 -7.92 -13.20
N HIS A 83 -9.24 -8.41 -11.97
CA HIS A 83 -9.26 -7.59 -10.77
C HIS A 83 -7.91 -7.73 -10.08
N LEU A 84 -7.25 -6.60 -9.88
CA LEU A 84 -5.93 -6.56 -9.28
C LEU A 84 -6.07 -6.27 -7.79
N VAL A 85 -5.76 -7.24 -6.95
CA VAL A 85 -5.83 -7.09 -5.49
C VAL A 85 -4.46 -7.35 -4.91
N ALA A 86 -3.91 -6.41 -4.14
CA ALA A 86 -2.62 -6.60 -3.50
C ALA A 86 -2.56 -5.97 -2.13
N HIS A 87 -1.93 -6.68 -1.19
CA HIS A 87 -1.61 -6.18 0.14
C HIS A 87 -0.11 -5.89 0.26
N SER A 88 0.25 -4.81 0.97
CA SER A 88 1.63 -4.50 1.35
C SER A 88 2.60 -4.58 0.15
N ALA A 89 3.69 -5.32 0.28
CA ALA A 89 4.70 -5.54 -0.76
C ALA A 89 4.15 -6.20 -2.04
N GLY A 90 3.02 -6.91 -1.97
CA GLY A 90 2.34 -7.46 -3.13
C GLY A 90 1.98 -6.40 -4.16
N SER A 91 1.77 -5.14 -3.74
CA SER A 91 1.48 -4.02 -4.64
C SER A 91 2.66 -3.70 -5.58
N ILE A 92 3.90 -3.95 -5.14
CA ILE A 92 5.10 -3.76 -5.97
C ILE A 92 5.13 -4.80 -7.08
N TYR A 93 4.97 -6.08 -6.73
CA TYR A 93 4.91 -7.18 -7.69
C TYR A 93 3.77 -6.98 -8.69
N LEU A 94 2.58 -6.65 -8.18
CA LEU A 94 1.39 -6.55 -9.01
C LEU A 94 1.47 -5.35 -9.98
N ALA A 95 1.98 -4.20 -9.54
CA ALA A 95 2.21 -3.06 -10.42
C ALA A 95 3.20 -3.40 -11.56
N ARG A 96 4.25 -4.18 -11.26
CA ARG A 96 5.22 -4.68 -12.27
C ARG A 96 4.58 -5.67 -13.23
N LEU A 97 3.79 -6.63 -12.72
CA LEU A 97 3.05 -7.59 -13.54
C LEU A 97 2.09 -6.86 -14.50
N TYR A 98 1.41 -5.84 -14.00
CA TYR A 98 0.52 -5.02 -14.82
C TYR A 98 1.27 -4.33 -15.96
N ASP A 99 2.31 -3.56 -15.61
CA ASP A 99 3.08 -2.76 -16.56
C ASP A 99 3.79 -3.62 -17.61
N ALA A 100 4.45 -4.68 -17.18
CA ALA A 100 5.31 -5.48 -18.04
C ALA A 100 4.54 -6.39 -19.00
N SER A 101 3.34 -6.85 -18.64
CA SER A 101 2.71 -7.96 -19.38
C SER A 101 1.19 -7.85 -19.48
N LEU A 102 0.47 -7.63 -18.37
CA LEU A 102 -0.99 -7.67 -18.41
C LEU A 102 -1.59 -6.50 -19.21
N ARG A 103 -0.97 -5.31 -19.21
CA ARG A 103 -1.43 -4.17 -19.99
C ARG A 103 -1.40 -4.46 -21.50
N SER A 104 -0.29 -4.97 -22.00
CA SER A 104 -0.13 -5.26 -23.44
C SER A 104 -1.01 -6.42 -23.88
N LEU A 105 -1.25 -7.39 -22.98
CA LEU A 105 -2.24 -8.44 -23.16
C LEU A 105 -3.63 -7.86 -23.38
N ILE A 106 -4.12 -7.06 -22.44
CA ILE A 106 -5.48 -6.52 -22.49
C ILE A 106 -5.70 -5.77 -23.81
N ALA A 107 -4.71 -4.97 -24.23
CA ALA A 107 -4.74 -4.27 -25.50
C ALA A 107 -4.81 -5.20 -26.73
N ARG A 108 -4.16 -6.37 -26.69
CA ARG A 108 -4.17 -7.36 -27.79
C ARG A 108 -5.38 -8.29 -27.79
N SER A 109 -6.15 -8.35 -26.71
CA SER A 109 -7.30 -9.26 -26.56
C SER A 109 -8.50 -8.94 -27.47
N ARG A 110 -8.47 -7.83 -28.22
CA ARG A 110 -9.57 -7.35 -29.09
C ARG A 110 -10.92 -7.27 -28.36
N GLY A 111 -10.90 -6.84 -27.11
CA GLY A 111 -12.10 -6.68 -26.28
C GLY A 111 -12.51 -7.93 -25.51
N ARG A 112 -11.83 -9.07 -25.70
CA ARG A 112 -12.08 -10.29 -24.91
C ARG A 112 -11.60 -10.18 -23.48
N ALA A 113 -10.67 -9.28 -23.17
CA ALA A 113 -10.17 -9.10 -21.81
C ALA A 113 -10.09 -7.62 -21.44
N SER A 114 -10.36 -7.33 -20.17
CA SER A 114 -10.30 -5.97 -19.63
C SER A 114 -9.79 -5.95 -18.19
N LEU A 115 -9.23 -4.81 -17.77
CA LEU A 115 -8.95 -4.55 -16.37
C LEU A 115 -10.19 -3.90 -15.75
N ALA A 116 -10.82 -4.60 -14.80
CA ALA A 116 -12.07 -4.16 -14.20
C ALA A 116 -11.87 -3.31 -12.95
N SER A 117 -10.89 -3.63 -12.09
CA SER A 117 -10.57 -2.83 -10.91
C SER A 117 -9.14 -3.05 -10.41
N ILE A 118 -8.68 -2.10 -9.60
CA ILE A 118 -7.46 -2.21 -8.79
C ILE A 118 -7.84 -1.94 -7.33
N ARG A 119 -7.42 -2.80 -6.41
CA ARG A 119 -7.62 -2.63 -4.96
C ARG A 119 -6.31 -2.91 -4.24
N PHE A 120 -5.79 -1.90 -3.58
CA PHE A 120 -4.58 -2.02 -2.80
C PHE A 120 -4.88 -1.86 -1.32
N LEU A 121 -4.28 -2.72 -0.52
CA LEU A 121 -4.44 -2.80 0.92
C LEU A 121 -3.09 -2.49 1.55
N ALA A 122 -2.95 -1.36 2.23
CA ALA A 122 -1.65 -0.92 2.77
C ALA A 122 -0.49 -0.99 1.73
N PRO A 123 -0.65 -0.50 0.48
CA PRO A 123 0.35 -0.75 -0.56
C PRO A 123 1.74 -0.22 -0.19
N ALA A 124 2.73 -1.10 -0.16
CA ALA A 124 4.12 -0.71 0.11
C ALA A 124 4.86 -0.17 -1.13
N VAL A 125 4.24 -0.18 -2.31
CA VAL A 125 4.82 0.44 -3.50
C VAL A 125 4.99 1.94 -3.31
N SER A 126 6.18 2.47 -3.65
CA SER A 126 6.43 3.90 -3.57
C SER A 126 5.58 4.68 -4.58
N VAL A 127 5.17 5.89 -4.22
CA VAL A 127 4.35 6.77 -5.07
C VAL A 127 5.00 7.01 -6.44
N PRO A 128 6.32 7.31 -6.56
CA PRO A 128 6.96 7.48 -7.87
C PRO A 128 6.91 6.20 -8.71
N LEU A 129 7.12 5.04 -8.08
CA LEU A 129 7.12 3.76 -8.78
C LEU A 129 5.71 3.38 -9.24
N ALA A 130 4.70 3.51 -8.37
CA ALA A 130 3.30 3.29 -8.72
C ALA A 130 2.88 4.22 -9.86
N GLY A 131 3.26 5.51 -9.80
CA GLY A 131 3.00 6.48 -10.87
C GLY A 131 3.57 6.01 -12.20
N LYS A 132 4.84 5.61 -12.22
CA LYS A 132 5.51 5.09 -13.42
C LYS A 132 4.85 3.84 -13.99
N LEU A 133 4.43 2.90 -13.13
CA LEU A 133 3.95 1.58 -13.55
C LEU A 133 2.44 1.50 -13.79
N LEU A 134 1.65 2.40 -13.21
CA LEU A 134 0.19 2.35 -13.32
C LEU A 134 -0.34 3.49 -14.18
N LEU A 135 0.27 4.68 -14.14
CA LEU A 135 -0.27 5.87 -14.79
C LEU A 135 0.35 6.06 -16.19
N SER A 136 -0.25 5.42 -17.20
CA SER A 136 0.16 5.64 -18.60
C SER A 136 -0.26 7.04 -19.06
N ARG A 137 0.71 7.89 -19.44
CA ARG A 137 0.46 9.28 -19.85
C ARG A 137 -0.37 10.08 -18.82
N GLY A 138 -0.17 9.80 -17.54
CA GLY A 138 -0.87 10.46 -16.44
C GLY A 138 -2.33 10.02 -16.25
N ARG A 139 -2.76 8.93 -16.90
CA ARG A 139 -4.11 8.37 -16.77
C ARG A 139 -4.07 7.03 -16.06
N CYS A 140 -5.02 6.84 -15.14
CA CYS A 140 -5.28 5.54 -14.52
C CYS A 140 -5.83 4.55 -15.56
N PRO A 141 -5.51 3.25 -15.47
CA PRO A 141 -6.03 2.25 -16.40
C PRO A 141 -7.47 1.84 -16.11
N VAL A 142 -8.03 2.30 -14.99
CA VAL A 142 -9.44 2.16 -14.61
C VAL A 142 -9.98 3.51 -14.15
N PRO A 143 -11.31 3.72 -14.16
CA PRO A 143 -11.92 4.90 -13.56
C PRO A 143 -11.57 5.03 -12.06
N PRO A 144 -11.50 6.25 -11.49
CA PRO A 144 -11.13 6.46 -10.09
C PRO A 144 -11.95 5.64 -9.09
N GLU A 145 -13.25 5.48 -9.32
CA GLU A 145 -14.15 4.69 -8.48
C GLU A 145 -13.88 3.17 -8.52
N ARG A 146 -13.01 2.72 -9.42
CA ARG A 146 -12.56 1.32 -9.56
C ARG A 146 -11.10 1.13 -9.19
N PHE A 147 -10.42 2.18 -8.73
CA PHE A 147 -9.12 2.07 -8.09
C PHE A 147 -9.25 2.47 -6.63
N THR A 148 -9.24 1.47 -5.73
CA THR A 148 -9.33 1.71 -4.29
C THR A 148 -7.98 1.50 -3.63
N ILE A 149 -7.60 2.42 -2.74
CA ILE A 149 -6.41 2.33 -1.90
C ILE A 149 -6.86 2.39 -0.44
N HIS A 150 -6.74 1.28 0.27
CA HIS A 150 -6.98 1.21 1.69
C HIS A 150 -5.69 1.53 2.45
N THR A 151 -5.78 2.49 3.35
CA THR A 151 -4.68 3.01 4.19
C THR A 151 -5.12 2.99 5.65
N LEU A 152 -4.21 3.05 6.62
CA LEU A 152 -4.63 3.37 7.98
C LEU A 152 -5.22 4.78 8.08
N SER A 153 -6.14 4.97 9.02
CA SER A 153 -6.55 6.31 9.46
C SER A 153 -5.37 7.03 10.15
N ASP A 154 -5.37 8.37 10.17
CA ASP A 154 -4.30 9.14 10.83
C ASP A 154 -4.15 8.77 12.32
N ALA A 155 -5.27 8.45 12.99
CA ALA A 155 -5.26 8.02 14.39
C ALA A 155 -4.59 6.65 14.55
N SER A 156 -4.94 5.70 13.68
CA SER A 156 -4.32 4.37 13.64
C SER A 156 -2.83 4.44 13.31
N GLU A 157 -2.46 5.22 12.30
CA GLU A 157 -1.07 5.42 11.86
C GLU A 157 -0.20 5.98 13.00
N ALA A 158 -0.73 6.93 13.77
CA ALA A 158 -0.01 7.55 14.90
C ALA A 158 0.25 6.58 16.06
N THR A 159 -0.48 5.46 16.13
CA THR A 159 -0.33 4.44 17.17
C THR A 159 0.37 3.16 16.68
N ASP A 160 0.55 2.99 15.37
CA ASP A 160 1.21 1.82 14.79
C ASP A 160 2.72 1.87 15.03
N SER A 161 3.34 0.71 15.30
CA SER A 161 4.78 0.59 15.56
C SER A 161 5.26 -0.83 15.28
N ILE A 162 6.49 -0.93 14.76
CA ILE A 162 7.22 -2.21 14.65
C ILE A 162 8.15 -2.47 15.85
N HIS A 163 7.94 -1.80 16.98
CA HIS A 163 8.70 -1.84 18.24
C HIS A 163 10.16 -1.33 18.16
N VAL A 164 10.92 -1.82 17.19
CA VAL A 164 12.30 -1.38 16.90
C VAL A 164 12.34 0.00 16.21
N TYR A 165 11.17 0.49 15.78
CA TYR A 165 10.96 1.82 15.22
C TYR A 165 9.58 2.32 15.69
N PRO A 166 9.43 3.60 16.08
CA PRO A 166 8.23 4.08 16.77
C PRO A 166 7.04 4.36 15.84
N SER A 167 7.09 3.91 14.59
CA SER A 167 6.04 4.12 13.59
C SER A 167 5.82 2.84 12.79
N SER A 168 4.79 2.85 11.93
CA SER A 168 4.41 1.72 11.09
C SER A 168 5.57 1.21 10.23
N LEU A 169 5.46 -0.05 9.79
CA LEU A 169 6.40 -0.63 8.83
C LEU A 169 6.44 0.19 7.54
N LEU A 170 5.31 0.73 7.06
CA LEU A 170 5.28 1.55 5.85
C LEU A 170 6.00 2.89 6.04
N THR A 171 5.86 3.51 7.21
CA THR A 171 6.64 4.71 7.55
C THR A 171 8.13 4.39 7.60
N TYR A 172 8.51 3.26 8.21
CA TYR A 172 9.91 2.80 8.20
C TYR A 172 10.44 2.54 6.78
N VAL A 173 9.62 1.94 5.90
CA VAL A 173 9.96 1.76 4.48
C VAL A 173 10.18 3.10 3.79
N ALA A 174 9.25 4.04 3.96
CA ALA A 174 9.32 5.37 3.36
C ALA A 174 10.55 6.15 3.83
N ASP A 175 10.80 6.16 5.15
CA ASP A 175 11.84 6.97 5.76
C ASP A 175 13.25 6.40 5.58
N HIS A 176 13.38 5.08 5.46
CA HIS A 176 14.67 4.42 5.58
C HIS A 176 14.98 3.32 4.56
N LEU A 177 13.99 2.63 4.00
CA LEU A 177 14.24 1.44 3.17
C LEU A 177 14.23 1.70 1.67
N GLU A 178 13.36 2.58 1.19
CA GLU A 178 13.31 2.95 -0.23
C GLU A 178 14.58 3.71 -0.67
N SER A 179 15.12 4.56 0.19
CA SER A 179 16.36 5.31 -0.07
C SER A 179 17.17 5.50 1.20
N SER A 180 18.50 5.59 1.04
CA SER A 180 19.42 5.91 2.13
C SER A 180 19.63 7.41 2.34
N SER A 181 19.20 8.25 1.40
CA SER A 181 19.49 9.69 1.40
C SER A 181 18.30 10.57 1.74
N ALA A 182 17.08 10.08 1.52
CA ALA A 182 15.86 10.84 1.76
C ALA A 182 14.66 9.90 1.91
N ARG A 183 13.63 10.40 2.58
CA ARG A 183 12.31 9.75 2.60
C ARG A 183 11.73 9.66 1.19
N VAL A 184 11.17 8.50 0.84
CA VAL A 184 10.42 8.28 -0.40
C VAL A 184 8.95 8.00 -0.06
N PRO A 185 7.99 8.79 -0.58
CA PRO A 185 6.57 8.58 -0.28
C PRO A 185 6.07 7.19 -0.71
N VAL A 186 5.25 6.56 0.13
CA VAL A 186 4.68 5.21 -0.09
C VAL A 186 3.17 5.28 -0.19
N LEU A 187 2.59 4.57 -1.16
CA LEU A 187 1.17 4.70 -1.50
C LEU A 187 0.22 4.26 -0.38
N GLY A 188 0.68 3.40 0.54
CA GLY A 188 -0.11 2.91 1.66
C GLY A 188 -0.22 3.88 2.84
N ILE A 189 0.58 4.95 2.84
CA ILE A 189 0.49 6.02 3.83
C ILE A 189 -0.52 7.05 3.31
N ARG A 190 -1.58 7.32 4.08
CA ARG A 190 -2.69 8.20 3.66
C ARG A 190 -2.22 9.58 3.22
N ALA A 191 -1.32 10.19 3.99
CA ALA A 191 -0.78 11.52 3.69
C ALA A 191 -0.01 11.53 2.35
N ASP A 192 0.81 10.50 2.10
CA ASP A 192 1.56 10.36 0.85
C ASP A 192 0.64 10.15 -0.35
N ALA A 193 -0.35 9.26 -0.22
CA ALA A 193 -1.34 8.99 -1.26
C ALA A 193 -2.15 10.25 -1.60
N SER A 194 -2.59 10.99 -0.57
CA SER A 194 -3.37 12.22 -0.71
C SER A 194 -2.56 13.39 -1.29
N ALA A 195 -1.25 13.42 -1.06
CA ALA A 195 -0.34 14.42 -1.64
C ALA A 195 0.15 14.06 -3.07
N SER A 196 -0.30 12.92 -3.61
CA SER A 196 0.14 12.40 -4.90
C SER A 196 -0.91 12.55 -6.01
N PRO A 197 -0.56 12.27 -7.28
CA PRO A 197 -1.56 12.18 -8.35
C PRO A 197 -2.69 11.17 -8.07
N PHE A 198 -2.46 10.17 -7.21
CA PHE A 198 -3.47 9.17 -6.87
C PHE A 198 -4.67 9.75 -6.12
N ALA A 199 -4.55 10.91 -5.47
CA ALA A 199 -5.67 11.59 -4.83
C ALA A 199 -6.85 11.91 -5.78
N ARG A 200 -6.58 12.00 -7.09
CA ARG A 200 -7.60 12.22 -8.12
C ARG A 200 -7.87 10.99 -8.99
N MET A 201 -7.04 9.96 -8.86
CA MET A 201 -7.04 8.79 -9.74
C MET A 201 -7.51 7.52 -9.03
N ALA A 202 -7.75 7.59 -7.72
CA ALA A 202 -8.18 6.49 -6.88
C ALA A 202 -9.05 7.00 -5.73
N THR A 203 -9.92 6.14 -5.23
CA THR A 203 -10.63 6.32 -3.96
C THR A 203 -9.71 5.86 -2.83
N ILE A 204 -9.32 6.78 -1.94
CA ILE A 204 -8.51 6.48 -0.75
C ILE A 204 -9.45 6.23 0.43
N ILE A 205 -9.38 5.04 1.03
CA ILE A 205 -10.22 4.64 2.16
C ILE A 205 -9.35 4.50 3.41
N PRO A 206 -9.48 5.40 4.40
CA PRO A 206 -8.85 5.23 5.70
C PRO A 206 -9.59 4.17 6.52
N THR A 207 -8.88 3.15 7.01
CA THR A 207 -9.45 2.09 7.85
C THR A 207 -9.03 2.25 9.30
N ARG A 208 -9.88 1.76 10.21
CA ARG A 208 -9.62 1.71 11.65
C ARG A 208 -9.05 0.34 12.03
N CYS A 209 -7.90 0.01 11.47
CA CYS A 209 -7.09 -1.14 11.89
C CYS A 209 -6.06 -0.67 12.94
N ALA A 210 -5.59 -1.57 13.81
CA ALA A 210 -4.50 -1.24 14.72
C ALA A 210 -3.16 -1.22 13.97
N HIS A 211 -2.96 -2.16 13.06
CA HIS A 211 -1.77 -2.31 12.25
C HIS A 211 -2.09 -2.42 10.76
N HIS A 212 -1.14 -2.04 9.91
CA HIS A 212 -1.26 -2.26 8.46
C HIS A 212 -1.45 -3.74 8.07
N GLY A 213 -0.94 -4.65 8.92
CA GLY A 213 -1.10 -6.10 8.77
C GLY A 213 -2.48 -6.62 9.16
N ASP A 214 -3.39 -5.79 9.69
CA ASP A 214 -4.74 -6.22 10.05
C ASP A 214 -5.75 -5.91 8.94
N LEU A 215 -5.33 -5.21 7.89
CA LEU A 215 -6.21 -4.81 6.80
C LEU A 215 -6.82 -6.04 6.10
N ASP A 216 -6.03 -7.06 5.81
CA ASP A 216 -6.50 -8.34 5.26
C ASP A 216 -7.30 -9.19 6.26
N ASN A 217 -7.13 -8.94 7.55
CA ASN A 217 -7.85 -9.59 8.66
C ASN A 217 -9.15 -8.87 9.07
N LEU A 218 -9.59 -7.87 8.31
CA LEU A 218 -10.93 -7.30 8.43
C LEU A 218 -12.00 -8.35 8.05
N ALA A 219 -12.12 -9.41 8.84
CA ALA A 219 -13.36 -10.13 9.02
C ALA A 219 -14.32 -9.17 9.74
N ALA A 220 -15.61 -9.24 9.37
CA ALA A 220 -16.71 -8.52 9.98
C ALA A 220 -16.46 -8.28 11.49
N ALA A 221 -15.99 -7.08 11.85
CA ALA A 221 -15.99 -6.66 13.24
C ALA A 221 -17.45 -6.75 13.69
N ALA A 222 -17.72 -7.28 14.89
CA ALA A 222 -19.08 -7.54 15.36
C ALA A 222 -19.98 -6.31 15.15
N GLY A 223 -20.86 -6.36 14.14
CA GLY A 223 -21.74 -5.26 13.73
C GLY A 223 -21.56 -4.71 12.30
N GLU A 224 -20.47 -5.05 11.59
CA GLU A 224 -20.27 -4.68 10.17
C GLU A 224 -20.57 -5.88 9.26
N ALA A 225 -21.56 -5.73 8.37
CA ALA A 225 -22.22 -6.84 7.67
C ALA A 225 -21.37 -7.57 6.61
N SER A 226 -20.09 -7.23 6.41
CA SER A 226 -19.21 -7.95 5.48
C SER A 226 -17.74 -7.61 5.77
N GLY A 227 -16.87 -8.62 5.82
CA GLY A 227 -15.43 -8.38 5.87
C GLY A 227 -14.92 -7.72 4.58
N MET A 228 -13.72 -7.13 4.60
CA MET A 228 -13.16 -6.45 3.43
C MET A 228 -12.96 -7.40 2.24
N PHE A 229 -12.66 -8.68 2.49
CA PHE A 229 -12.60 -9.68 1.43
C PHE A 229 -13.99 -9.94 0.81
N ASP A 230 -15.05 -9.95 1.60
CA ASP A 230 -16.43 -10.07 1.12
C ASP A 230 -16.88 -8.82 0.37
N GLU A 231 -16.43 -7.62 0.79
CA GLU A 231 -16.63 -6.38 0.03
C GLU A 231 -15.93 -6.46 -1.34
N ILE A 232 -14.69 -6.95 -1.37
CA ILE A 232 -13.93 -7.16 -2.61
C ILE A 232 -14.67 -8.15 -3.53
N VAL A 233 -15.08 -9.31 -3.00
CA VAL A 233 -15.79 -10.35 -3.76
C VAL A 233 -17.17 -9.85 -4.22
N GLY A 234 -17.90 -9.15 -3.35
CA GLY A 234 -19.19 -8.53 -3.66
C GLY A 234 -19.07 -7.51 -4.78
N ALA A 235 -18.07 -6.63 -4.71
CA ALA A 235 -17.81 -5.64 -5.75
C ALA A 235 -17.38 -6.27 -7.09
N ILE A 236 -16.69 -7.42 -7.06
CA ILE A 236 -16.35 -8.20 -8.27
C ILE A 236 -17.62 -8.78 -8.90
N ARG A 237 -18.54 -9.31 -8.09
CA ARG A 237 -19.76 -10.00 -8.55
C ARG A 237 -20.90 -9.07 -8.98
N ALA A 238 -21.01 -7.87 -8.41
CA ALA A 238 -22.13 -6.96 -8.66
C ALA A 238 -22.09 -6.21 -10.01
N ARG A 239 -21.14 -6.53 -10.90
CA ARG A 239 -20.88 -5.83 -12.17
C ARG A 239 -20.38 -6.80 -13.22
#